data_AF-J9FEH4-F1
#
_entry.id   AF-J9FEH4-F1
#
_cell.length_a   1.000
_cell.length_b   1.000
_cell.length_c   1.000
_cell.angle_alpha   90.00
_cell.angle_beta   90.00
_cell.angle_gamma   90.00
#
_symmetry.space_group_name_H-M   'P 1'
#
loop_
_entity.id
_entity.type
_entity.pdbx_description
1 polymer ?
#
loop_
_entity_poly.entity_id
_entity_poly.type
_entity_poly.pdbx_seq_one_letter_code
_entity_poly.pdbx_strand_id
1 'polypeptide(L)'
;LGRGTSTYDGISIAWAIVEYLHEHKRAQARTLFATHYHELNEMEKRFDRIKNYNVSVKEMDGKVIFLRKLERGGSEHSFGIHVAEIAGMPPSIVRRASTILKQLEADNVQVGAAGKPNVENVAAVEGMQMSLFQLDDPVLSQIRDEILHLDIDHLTPMDALNKLNDIKRILKGK
;
A
#
# COMPACT_ATOMS: atom_id res chain seq x y z
N LEU A 1 10.99 1.28 -13.56
CA LEU A 1 11.11 -0.14 -13.97
C LEU A 1 9.77 -0.84 -13.69
N GLY A 2 9.33 -1.78 -14.52
CA GLY A 2 8.10 -2.56 -14.27
C GLY A 2 6.76 -1.88 -14.58
N ARG A 3 6.73 -0.64 -15.09
CA ARG A 3 5.48 0.15 -15.25
C ARG A 3 4.68 -0.09 -16.53
N GLY A 4 5.22 -0.83 -17.49
CA GLY A 4 4.60 -1.05 -18.81
C GLY A 4 3.85 -2.38 -18.94
N THR A 5 3.61 -3.07 -17.83
CA THR A 5 2.96 -4.38 -17.76
C THR A 5 1.97 -4.40 -16.60
N SER A 6 1.32 -5.54 -16.36
CA SER A 6 0.46 -5.73 -15.18
C SER A 6 1.21 -5.41 -13.89
N THR A 7 0.50 -4.95 -12.87
CA THR A 7 1.10 -4.51 -11.60
C THR A 7 1.96 -5.61 -10.97
N TYR A 8 1.44 -6.84 -10.89
CA TYR A 8 2.16 -7.98 -10.31
C TYR A 8 3.37 -8.40 -11.13
N ASP A 9 3.27 -8.40 -12.46
CA ASP A 9 4.44 -8.66 -13.31
C ASP A 9 5.50 -7.57 -13.09
N GLY A 10 5.06 -6.32 -13.00
CA GLY A 10 5.91 -5.16 -12.78
C GLY A 10 6.68 -5.23 -11.47
N ILE A 11 5.98 -5.53 -10.37
CA ILE A 11 6.56 -5.73 -9.04
C ILE A 11 7.53 -6.92 -9.05
N SER A 12 7.12 -8.06 -9.63
CA SER A 12 7.92 -9.28 -9.66
C SER A 12 9.25 -9.09 -10.41
N ILE A 13 9.20 -8.42 -11.57
CA ILE A 13 10.40 -8.08 -12.36
C ILE A 13 11.29 -7.11 -11.58
N ALA A 14 10.71 -6.07 -10.97
CA ALA A 14 11.47 -5.10 -10.19
C ALA A 14 12.18 -5.78 -9.01
N TRP A 15 11.46 -6.64 -8.28
CA TRP A 15 12.01 -7.41 -7.17
C TRP A 15 13.18 -8.30 -7.61
N ALA A 16 12.98 -9.11 -8.64
CA ALA A 16 14.00 -10.02 -9.15
C ALA A 16 15.28 -9.28 -9.59
N ILE A 17 15.14 -8.08 -10.17
CA ILE A 17 16.28 -7.26 -10.56
C ILE A 17 17.02 -6.70 -9.34
N VAL A 18 16.31 -6.20 -8.33
CA VAL A 18 16.96 -5.70 -7.10
C VAL A 18 17.66 -6.84 -6.36
N GLU A 19 17.02 -8.01 -6.26
CA GLU A 19 17.60 -9.22 -5.69
C GLU A 19 18.85 -9.66 -6.46
N TYR A 20 18.80 -9.66 -7.81
CA TYR A 20 19.95 -10.00 -8.64
C TYR A 20 21.14 -9.06 -8.38
N LEU A 21 20.91 -7.75 -8.38
CA LEU A 21 21.94 -6.74 -8.11
C LEU A 21 22.53 -6.87 -6.70
N HIS A 22 21.72 -7.29 -5.73
CA HIS A 22 22.19 -7.61 -4.39
C HIS A 22 23.07 -8.88 -4.44
N GLU A 23 22.49 -10.04 -4.72
CA GLU A 23 23.14 -11.34 -4.50
C GLU A 23 24.33 -11.60 -5.44
N HIS A 24 24.29 -11.13 -6.69
CA HIS A 24 25.31 -11.50 -7.67
C HIS A 24 26.59 -10.69 -7.50
N LYS A 25 27.68 -11.37 -7.11
CA LYS A 25 29.02 -10.76 -6.86
C LYS A 25 29.54 -9.89 -8.02
N ARG A 26 29.16 -10.19 -9.27
CA ARG A 26 29.59 -9.43 -10.45
C ARG A 26 28.71 -8.21 -10.76
N ALA A 27 27.60 -8.02 -10.03
CA ALA A 27 26.58 -7.01 -10.30
C ALA A 27 26.33 -6.06 -9.10
N GLN A 28 27.26 -5.99 -8.14
CA GLN A 28 27.11 -5.24 -6.87
C GLN A 28 27.48 -3.75 -7.01
N ALA A 29 27.00 -3.10 -8.05
CA ALA A 29 27.21 -1.67 -8.22
C ALA A 29 26.42 -0.86 -7.18
N ARG A 30 26.92 0.33 -6.82
CA ARG A 30 26.13 1.30 -6.06
C ARG A 30 24.88 1.66 -6.87
N THR A 31 23.71 1.33 -6.33
CA THR A 31 22.44 1.43 -7.05
C THR A 31 21.50 2.36 -6.30
N LEU A 32 20.91 3.31 -7.03
CA LEU A 32 19.74 4.07 -6.57
C LEU A 32 18.53 3.55 -7.33
N PHE A 33 17.57 2.97 -6.60
CA PHE A 33 16.39 2.38 -7.18
C PHE A 33 15.15 3.20 -6.81
N ALA A 34 14.75 4.12 -7.69
CA ALA A 34 13.53 4.91 -7.50
C ALA A 34 12.31 4.10 -7.97
N THR A 35 11.36 3.89 -7.07
CA THR A 35 10.14 3.10 -7.33
C THR A 35 8.90 3.72 -6.72
N HIS A 36 7.75 3.25 -7.20
CA HIS A 36 6.41 3.56 -6.68
C HIS A 36 5.74 2.31 -6.06
N TYR A 37 6.45 1.18 -6.07
CA TYR A 37 6.03 -0.06 -5.44
C TYR A 37 6.45 -0.04 -3.98
N HIS A 38 5.50 0.09 -3.07
CA HIS A 38 5.76 0.09 -1.64
C HIS A 38 6.09 -1.32 -1.14
N GLU A 39 5.69 -2.36 -1.87
CA GLU A 39 6.00 -3.76 -1.61
C GLU A 39 7.50 -4.02 -1.55
N LEU A 40 8.30 -3.24 -2.30
CA LEU A 40 9.76 -3.33 -2.27
C LEU A 40 10.37 -2.81 -0.96
N ASN A 41 9.61 -2.10 -0.11
CA ASN A 41 10.08 -1.69 1.21
C ASN A 41 10.48 -2.90 2.07
N GLU A 42 9.77 -4.03 1.93
CA GLU A 42 10.04 -5.27 2.68
C GLU A 42 11.42 -5.88 2.36
N MET A 43 12.00 -5.53 1.21
CA MET A 43 13.33 -6.02 0.83
C MET A 43 14.40 -5.57 1.84
N GLU A 44 14.27 -4.39 2.46
CA GLU A 44 15.22 -3.96 3.49
C GLU A 44 15.28 -4.93 4.69
N LYS A 45 14.17 -5.56 5.05
CA LYS A 45 14.13 -6.53 6.17
C LYS A 45 14.84 -7.85 5.83
N ARG A 46 14.97 -8.16 4.53
CA ARG A 46 15.49 -9.43 4.02
C ARG A 46 16.93 -9.33 3.50
N PHE A 47 17.38 -8.14 3.11
CA PHE A 47 18.66 -7.94 2.41
C PHE A 47 19.48 -6.85 3.11
N ASP A 48 20.59 -7.23 3.75
CA ASP A 48 21.37 -6.36 4.65
C ASP A 48 21.87 -5.05 4.04
N ARG A 49 22.17 -5.05 2.72
CA ARG A 49 22.70 -3.87 2.01
C ARG A 49 21.63 -3.00 1.39
N ILE A 50 20.36 -3.43 1.44
CA ILE A 50 19.24 -2.60 1.01
C ILE A 50 18.89 -1.64 2.14
N LYS A 51 18.65 -0.39 1.78
CA LYS A 51 18.26 0.69 2.68
C LYS A 51 17.18 1.54 2.03
N ASN A 52 16.00 1.58 2.62
CA ASN A 52 14.89 2.40 2.15
C ASN A 52 15.09 3.87 2.51
N TYR A 53 14.71 4.71 1.55
CA TYR A 53 14.62 6.16 1.70
C TYR A 53 13.37 6.65 0.99
N ASN A 54 12.72 7.66 1.56
CA ASN A 54 11.58 8.35 0.96
C ASN A 54 11.86 9.86 0.89
N VAL A 55 11.06 10.58 0.12
CA VAL A 55 11.09 12.04 0.12
C VAL A 55 10.12 12.52 1.19
N SER A 56 10.62 13.28 2.16
CA SER A 56 9.83 13.75 3.29
C SER A 56 8.70 14.68 2.85
N VAL A 57 7.55 14.48 3.47
CA VAL A 57 6.31 15.20 3.21
C VAL A 57 5.82 15.84 4.51
N LYS A 58 5.24 17.03 4.42
CA LYS A 58 4.60 17.71 5.54
C LYS A 58 3.17 18.08 5.20
N GLU A 59 2.23 17.72 6.06
CA GLU A 59 0.85 18.16 5.95
C GLU A 59 0.65 19.46 6.74
N MET A 60 0.06 20.47 6.08
CA MET A 60 -0.32 21.74 6.70
C MET A 60 -1.64 22.20 6.11
N ASP A 61 -2.64 22.45 6.96
CA ASP A 61 -3.97 22.95 6.57
C ASP A 61 -4.66 22.10 5.48
N GLY A 62 -4.51 20.77 5.56
CA GLY A 62 -5.04 19.83 4.57
C GLY A 62 -4.29 19.83 3.24
N LYS A 63 -3.14 20.51 3.15
CA LYS A 63 -2.26 20.52 1.98
C LYS A 63 -0.99 19.74 2.25
N VAL A 64 -0.58 18.97 1.26
CA VAL A 64 0.65 18.18 1.27
C VAL A 64 1.80 19.00 0.68
N ILE A 65 2.88 19.18 1.45
CA ILE A 65 4.07 19.92 1.05
C ILE A 65 5.25 18.95 0.93
N PHE A 66 5.81 18.82 -0.26
CA PHE A 66 7.02 18.02 -0.50
C PHE A 66 8.26 18.82 -0.10
N LEU A 67 8.94 18.41 0.97
CA LEU A 67 10.11 19.13 1.50
C LEU A 67 11.40 18.88 0.71
N ARG A 68 11.34 18.03 -0.33
CA ARG A 68 12.48 17.65 -1.21
C ARG A 68 13.72 17.14 -0.46
N LYS A 69 13.53 16.62 0.75
CA LYS A 69 14.58 16.05 1.59
C LYS A 69 14.41 14.53 1.60
N LEU A 70 15.52 13.81 1.41
CA LEU A 70 15.53 12.35 1.54
C LEU A 70 15.63 11.99 3.03
N GLU A 71 14.73 11.12 3.48
CA GLU A 71 14.68 10.62 4.85
C GLU A 71 14.72 9.10 4.86
N ARG A 72 15.23 8.55 5.97
CA ARG A 72 15.38 7.11 6.15
C ARG A 72 14.02 6.47 6.39
N GLY A 73 13.71 5.39 5.66
CA GLY A 73 12.47 4.62 5.80
C GLY A 73 11.75 4.40 4.47
N GLY A 74 10.77 3.49 4.49
CA GLY A 74 9.83 3.28 3.39
C GLY A 74 8.81 4.42 3.30
N SER A 75 8.05 4.46 2.20
CA SER A 75 6.86 5.30 2.09
C SER A 75 5.62 4.44 2.35
N GLU A 76 4.69 4.93 3.16
CA GLU A 76 3.42 4.23 3.49
C GLU A 76 2.22 4.78 2.70
N HIS A 77 2.39 5.93 2.03
CA HIS A 77 1.30 6.65 1.41
C HIS A 77 1.60 7.06 -0.03
N SER A 78 0.56 7.03 -0.86
CA SER A 78 0.58 7.47 -2.25
C SER A 78 -0.06 8.85 -2.37
N PHE A 79 0.72 9.85 -2.77
CA PHE A 79 0.26 11.24 -2.82
C PHE A 79 -0.26 11.68 -4.20
N GLY A 80 -0.69 10.75 -5.05
CA GLY A 80 -1.00 11.03 -6.46
C GLY A 80 -2.04 12.13 -6.70
N ILE A 81 -3.14 12.11 -5.93
CA ILE A 81 -4.19 13.15 -6.03
C ILE A 81 -3.68 14.51 -5.55
N HIS A 82 -2.89 14.53 -4.47
CA HIS A 82 -2.27 15.76 -3.96
C HIS A 82 -1.25 16.34 -4.96
N VAL A 83 -0.47 15.49 -5.63
CA VAL A 83 0.44 15.92 -6.71
C VAL A 83 -0.36 16.54 -7.86
N ALA A 84 -1.52 15.96 -8.23
CA ALA A 84 -2.40 16.52 -9.25
C ALA A 84 -2.96 17.90 -8.85
N GLU A 85 -3.32 18.08 -7.59
CA GLU A 85 -3.75 19.39 -7.06
C GLU A 85 -2.63 20.44 -7.14
N ILE A 86 -1.42 20.09 -6.70
CA ILE A 86 -0.25 20.99 -6.78
C ILE A 86 0.13 21.31 -8.23
N ALA A 87 -0.08 20.37 -9.15
CA ALA A 87 0.12 20.57 -10.59
C ALA A 87 -0.92 21.51 -11.23
N GLY A 88 -1.92 21.97 -10.48
CA GLY A 88 -2.93 22.91 -10.94
C GLY A 88 -4.11 22.24 -11.67
N MET A 89 -4.36 20.96 -11.40
CA MET A 89 -5.53 20.29 -11.97
C MET A 89 -6.83 20.95 -11.48
N PRO A 90 -7.87 21.04 -12.33
CA PRO A 90 -9.14 21.63 -11.96
C PRO A 90 -9.72 21.04 -10.65
N PRO A 91 -10.22 21.86 -9.71
CA PRO A 91 -10.77 21.39 -8.44
C PRO A 91 -11.94 20.40 -8.58
N SER A 92 -12.67 20.44 -9.71
CA SER A 92 -13.70 19.45 -10.04
C SER A 92 -13.10 18.06 -10.26
N ILE A 93 -11.95 17.96 -10.94
CA ILE A 93 -11.26 16.70 -11.22
C ILE A 93 -10.66 16.14 -9.92
N VAL A 94 -9.96 16.97 -9.14
CA VAL A 94 -9.36 16.55 -7.86
C VAL A 94 -10.43 15.99 -6.93
N ARG A 95 -11.56 16.71 -6.76
CA ARG A 95 -12.69 16.22 -5.93
C ARG A 95 -13.28 14.91 -6.45
N ARG A 96 -13.46 14.77 -7.77
CA ARG A 96 -13.99 13.52 -8.34
C ARG A 96 -13.01 12.36 -8.13
N ALA A 97 -11.72 12.59 -8.33
CA ALA A 97 -10.69 11.58 -8.08
C ALA A 97 -10.68 11.12 -6.62
N SER A 98 -10.80 12.05 -5.66
CA SER A 98 -10.93 11.70 -4.23
C SER A 98 -12.18 10.88 -3.92
N THR A 99 -13.32 11.19 -4.56
CA THR A 99 -14.54 10.38 -4.40
C THR A 99 -14.36 8.98 -4.99
N ILE A 100 -13.77 8.87 -6.18
CA ILE A 100 -13.50 7.56 -6.82
C ILE A 100 -12.54 6.74 -5.96
N LEU A 101 -11.48 7.35 -5.43
CA LEU A 101 -10.53 6.67 -4.54
C LEU A 101 -11.26 6.04 -3.35
N LYS A 102 -12.10 6.81 -2.66
CA LYS A 102 -12.89 6.31 -1.51
C LYS A 102 -13.83 5.18 -1.89
N GLN A 103 -14.42 5.22 -3.09
CA GLN A 103 -15.28 4.14 -3.60
C GLN A 103 -14.47 2.86 -3.83
N LEU A 104 -13.33 2.97 -4.51
CA LEU A 104 -12.46 1.83 -4.79
C LEU A 104 -11.87 1.21 -3.51
N GLU A 105 -11.50 2.04 -2.54
CA GLU A 105 -11.08 1.58 -1.21
C GLU A 105 -12.21 0.83 -0.49
N ALA A 106 -13.44 1.34 -0.55
CA ALA A 106 -14.61 0.71 0.09
C ALA A 106 -15.02 -0.60 -0.60
N ASP A 107 -14.99 -0.66 -1.93
CA ASP A 107 -15.31 -1.86 -2.71
C ASP A 107 -14.29 -2.98 -2.44
N ASN A 108 -13.01 -2.63 -2.31
CA ASN A 108 -11.97 -3.60 -1.93
C ASN A 108 -12.17 -4.18 -0.52
N VAL A 109 -12.69 -3.39 0.43
CA VAL A 109 -13.05 -3.87 1.76
C VAL A 109 -14.26 -4.80 1.71
N GLN A 110 -15.25 -4.53 0.84
CA GLN A 110 -16.44 -5.36 0.69
C GLN A 110 -16.17 -6.69 -0.02
N VAL A 111 -15.19 -6.78 -0.93
CA VAL A 111 -14.82 -8.08 -1.54
C VAL A 111 -14.23 -9.06 -0.51
N GLY A 112 -13.71 -8.57 0.62
CA GLY A 112 -13.29 -9.40 1.77
C GLY A 112 -14.44 -9.86 2.68
N ALA A 113 -15.66 -9.30 2.55
CA ALA A 113 -16.82 -9.62 3.36
C ALA A 113 -18.01 -9.96 2.46
N ALA A 114 -18.26 -11.26 2.25
CA ALA A 114 -19.35 -11.82 1.45
C ALA A 114 -20.59 -10.92 1.31
N GLY A 115 -20.75 -10.29 0.14
CA GLY A 115 -21.91 -9.46 -0.17
C GLY A 115 -21.95 -9.08 -1.65
N LYS A 116 -23.02 -9.50 -2.35
CA LYS A 116 -23.22 -9.35 -3.79
C LYS A 116 -23.09 -7.88 -4.25
N PRO A 117 -22.36 -7.58 -5.34
CA PRO A 117 -22.35 -6.23 -5.88
C PRO A 117 -23.69 -5.96 -6.59
N ASN A 118 -24.30 -4.82 -6.28
CA ASN A 118 -25.44 -4.32 -7.02
C ASN A 118 -24.94 -3.77 -8.36
N VAL A 119 -25.23 -4.51 -9.42
CA VAL A 119 -24.81 -4.23 -10.79
C VAL A 119 -25.79 -3.27 -11.44
N GLU A 120 -25.75 -1.99 -11.07
CA GLU A 120 -26.35 -0.93 -11.88
C GLU A 120 -25.42 0.29 -11.86
N ASN A 121 -24.78 0.54 -13.02
CA ASN A 121 -23.90 1.68 -13.35
C ASN A 121 -22.37 1.49 -13.26
N VAL A 122 -21.82 0.46 -13.93
CA VAL A 122 -20.54 0.62 -14.63
C VAL A 122 -20.55 -0.23 -15.91
N ALA A 123 -21.29 0.22 -16.92
CA ALA A 123 -21.15 -0.36 -18.26
C ALA A 123 -19.80 0.05 -18.85
N ALA A 124 -19.03 -0.95 -19.28
CA ALA A 124 -17.77 -0.87 -20.02
C ALA A 124 -16.51 -0.43 -19.24
N VAL A 125 -15.92 -1.35 -18.47
CA VAL A 125 -14.45 -1.46 -18.38
C VAL A 125 -14.09 -2.95 -18.35
N GLU A 126 -13.88 -3.53 -19.53
CA GLU A 126 -13.11 -4.77 -19.67
C GLU A 126 -11.70 -4.53 -19.12
N GLY A 127 -11.28 -5.38 -18.18
CA GLY A 127 -10.00 -5.28 -17.49
C GLY A 127 -10.17 -4.76 -16.07
N MET A 128 -10.49 -5.67 -15.15
CA MET A 128 -10.45 -5.42 -13.70
C MET A 128 -9.08 -4.87 -13.30
N GLN A 129 -8.96 -3.54 -13.28
CA GLN A 129 -7.90 -2.82 -12.60
C GLN A 129 -8.22 -2.77 -11.09
N MET A 130 -8.51 -3.93 -10.49
CA MET A 130 -8.90 -4.10 -9.09
C MET A 130 -7.69 -4.14 -8.13
N SER A 131 -6.47 -4.05 -8.65
CA SER A 131 -5.24 -4.21 -7.85
C SER A 131 -4.47 -2.90 -7.61
N LEU A 132 -5.02 -1.74 -8.00
CA LEU A 132 -4.33 -0.45 -7.79
C LEU A 132 -4.33 -0.01 -6.30
N PHE A 133 -5.17 -0.62 -5.47
CA PHE A 133 -5.39 -0.23 -4.07
C PHE A 133 -5.33 -1.40 -3.08
N GLN A 134 -4.61 -2.48 -3.39
CA GLN A 134 -4.01 -3.27 -2.32
C GLN A 134 -2.85 -2.45 -1.72
N LEU A 135 -3.19 -1.32 -1.11
CA LEU A 135 -2.44 -0.85 0.04
C LEU A 135 -2.71 -1.93 1.09
N ASP A 136 -1.82 -2.92 1.19
CA ASP A 136 -1.69 -3.66 2.43
C ASP A 136 -1.29 -2.63 3.48
N ASP A 137 -2.29 -1.95 4.04
CA ASP A 137 -2.13 -1.14 5.23
C ASP A 137 -1.41 -2.06 6.24
N PRO A 138 -0.19 -1.72 6.69
CA PRO A 138 0.59 -2.58 7.56
C PRO A 138 -0.21 -3.00 8.81
N VAL A 139 -1.13 -2.14 9.25
CA VAL A 139 -2.05 -2.39 10.35
C VAL A 139 -3.06 -3.48 9.97
N LEU A 140 -3.62 -3.43 8.77
CA LEU A 140 -4.54 -4.47 8.26
C LEU A 140 -3.83 -5.80 8.00
N SER A 141 -2.59 -5.77 7.50
CA SER A 141 -1.77 -6.99 7.36
C SER A 141 -1.48 -7.61 8.72
N GLN A 142 -1.10 -6.80 9.71
CA GLN A 142 -0.87 -7.28 11.08
C GLN A 142 -2.12 -7.92 11.68
N ILE A 143 -3.29 -7.27 11.53
CA ILE A 143 -4.55 -7.81 12.06
C ILE A 143 -4.93 -9.11 11.33
N ARG A 144 -4.76 -9.16 10.01
CA ARG A 144 -5.00 -10.36 9.22
C ARG A 144 -4.15 -11.52 9.70
N ASP A 145 -2.85 -11.29 9.89
CA ASP A 145 -1.92 -12.31 10.35
C ASP A 145 -2.24 -12.75 11.78
N GLU A 146 -2.56 -11.82 12.68
CA GLU A 146 -3.00 -12.15 14.04
C GLU A 146 -4.25 -13.04 14.04
N ILE A 147 -5.24 -12.74 13.19
CA ILE A 147 -6.48 -13.54 13.09
C ILE A 147 -6.19 -14.95 12.53
N LEU A 148 -5.36 -15.05 11.50
CA LEU A 148 -5.05 -16.34 10.86
C LEU A 148 -4.31 -17.33 11.77
N HIS A 149 -3.56 -16.82 12.74
CA HIS A 149 -2.80 -17.64 13.69
C HIS A 149 -3.56 -17.92 14.99
N LEU A 150 -4.80 -17.45 15.14
CA LEU A 150 -5.63 -17.77 16.30
C LEU A 150 -6.21 -19.18 16.19
N ASP A 151 -5.94 -19.99 17.21
CA ASP A 151 -6.58 -21.29 17.39
C ASP A 151 -7.95 -21.09 18.06
N ILE A 152 -8.98 -20.97 17.23
CA ILE A 152 -10.36 -20.72 17.66
C ILE A 152 -10.89 -21.83 18.58
N ASP A 153 -10.46 -23.08 18.36
CA ASP A 153 -10.98 -24.25 19.06
C ASP A 153 -10.47 -24.35 20.51
N HIS A 154 -9.40 -23.63 20.84
CA HIS A 154 -8.76 -23.65 22.16
C HIS A 154 -8.82 -22.32 22.92
N LEU A 155 -9.49 -21.30 22.37
CA LEU A 155 -9.63 -20.00 23.04
C LEU A 155 -10.70 -20.07 24.15
N THR A 156 -10.37 -19.53 25.32
CA THR A 156 -11.41 -19.26 26.32
C THR A 156 -12.25 -18.05 25.89
N PRO A 157 -13.52 -17.95 26.32
CA PRO A 157 -14.35 -16.78 26.02
C PRO A 157 -13.73 -15.45 26.45
N MET A 158 -12.93 -15.46 27.52
CA MET A 158 -12.22 -14.26 27.99
C MET A 158 -11.04 -13.91 27.09
N ASP A 159 -10.29 -14.89 26.61
CA ASP A 159 -9.17 -14.67 25.68
C ASP A 159 -9.66 -14.13 24.34
N ALA A 160 -10.78 -14.65 23.84
CA ALA A 160 -11.42 -14.14 22.63
C ALA A 160 -11.83 -12.66 22.78
N LEU A 161 -12.45 -12.29 23.90
CA LEU A 161 -12.81 -10.90 24.20
C LEU A 161 -11.58 -9.99 24.31
N ASN A 162 -10.51 -10.48 24.95
CA ASN A 162 -9.25 -9.76 25.04
C ASN A 162 -8.59 -9.55 23.67
N LYS A 163 -8.60 -10.56 22.80
CA LYS A 163 -8.08 -10.42 21.42
C LYS A 163 -8.88 -9.47 20.56
N LEU A 164 -10.21 -9.49 20.66
CA LEU A 164 -11.05 -8.48 20.00
C LEU A 164 -10.74 -7.06 20.51
N ASN A 165 -10.45 -6.90 21.79
CA ASN A 165 -10.07 -5.61 22.36
C ASN A 165 -8.66 -5.15 21.90
N ASP A 166 -7.71 -6.08 21.78
CA ASP A 166 -6.37 -5.81 21.23
C ASP A 166 -6.46 -5.35 19.77
N ILE A 167 -7.21 -6.06 18.91
CA ILE A 167 -7.44 -5.67 17.51
C ILE A 167 -8.11 -4.30 17.42
N LYS A 168 -9.10 -4.03 18.28
CA LYS A 168 -9.78 -2.73 18.35
C LYS A 168 -8.85 -1.59 18.79
N ARG A 169 -7.86 -1.88 19.62
CA ARG A 169 -6.84 -0.91 20.06
C ARG A 169 -5.87 -0.61 18.91
N ILE A 170 -5.41 -1.64 18.20
CA ILE A 170 -4.55 -1.53 17.01
C ILE A 170 -5.22 -0.63 15.95
N LEU A 171 -6.51 -0.85 15.67
CA LEU A 171 -7.30 -0.01 14.74
C LEU A 171 -7.51 1.45 15.18
N LYS A 172 -7.34 1.75 16.48
CA LYS A 172 -7.52 3.10 17.03
C LYS A 172 -6.19 3.85 17.24
N GLY A 173 -5.04 3.23 16.94
CA GLY A 173 -3.72 3.84 17.06
C GLY A 173 -3.32 4.20 18.50
N LYS A 174 -3.68 3.38 19.48
CA LYS A 174 -3.35 3.58 20.91
C LYS A 174 -2.57 2.42 21.51
#